data_AF-T1GMP5-F1
#
_entry.id   AF-T1GMP5-F1
#
_cell.length_a   1.000
_cell.length_b   1.000
_cell.length_c   1.000
_cell.angle_alpha   90.00
_cell.angle_beta   90.00
_cell.angle_gamma   90.00
#
_symmetry.space_group_name_H-M   'P 1'
#
loop_
_entity.id
_entity.type
_entity.pdbx_description
1 polymer ?
#
loop_
_entity_poly.entity_id
_entity_poly.type
_entity_poly.pdbx_seq_one_letter_code
_entity_poly.pdbx_strand_id
1 'polypeptide(L)'
;MKLLSLEGRHPFEQNTEDYFFPINRFKSILIALLSPDKQNSHLFQRFKEFTEYLDVVYYTWKQLPLLTKTTANNNTIFALNYLDLIDAIPMTKDIQENRKLFCARQDGAKPHESFDYVHTRKSINKVWNCVMLWEMKEPIHKKVLIVLLERVLPHLEKPIQLTDFLMDSLDFGGPIGLLALQGVFTLIQKHNITYPNVYEKLYSMFEPEIFHTKFKARLFYLADIFLSSTHLPENLVAAFVKRLARLSLVAPPQDAVIILYFIGNMI
;
A
#
# COMPACT_ATOMS: atom_id res chain seq x y z
N MET A 1 -2.33 4.29 -24.60
CA MET A 1 -0.89 4.32 -24.26
C MET A 1 0.01 4.39 -25.50
N LYS A 2 -0.02 3.45 -26.47
CA LYS A 2 0.85 3.55 -27.66
C LYS A 2 0.62 4.82 -28.53
N LEU A 3 -0.62 5.26 -28.67
CA LEU A 3 -0.94 6.54 -29.32
C LEU A 3 -0.41 7.75 -28.52
N LEU A 4 -0.39 7.61 -27.20
CA LEU A 4 0.12 8.63 -26.28
C LEU A 4 1.64 8.78 -26.40
N SER A 5 2.38 7.67 -26.53
CA SER A 5 3.81 7.71 -26.82
C SER A 5 4.13 8.31 -28.19
N LEU A 6 3.27 8.12 -29.19
CA LEU A 6 3.48 8.72 -30.51
C LEU A 6 3.25 10.23 -30.49
N GLU A 7 2.24 10.70 -29.75
CA GLU A 7 1.97 12.12 -29.55
C GLU A 7 3.03 12.81 -28.69
N GLY A 8 3.58 12.12 -27.69
CA GLY A 8 4.75 12.62 -26.94
C GLY A 8 6.02 12.74 -27.79
N ARG A 9 6.20 11.84 -28.77
CA ARG A 9 7.33 11.86 -29.72
C ARG A 9 7.16 12.90 -30.83
N HIS A 10 5.93 13.20 -31.20
CA HIS A 10 5.58 14.16 -32.26
C HIS A 10 4.50 15.13 -31.78
N PRO A 11 4.86 16.16 -31.00
CA PRO A 11 3.89 17.15 -30.53
C PRO A 11 3.32 17.96 -31.71
N PHE A 12 2.01 18.20 -31.69
CA PHE A 12 1.31 19.02 -32.70
C PHE A 12 1.63 20.51 -32.58
N GLU A 13 1.99 20.96 -31.37
CA GLU A 13 2.49 22.30 -31.12
C GLU A 13 4.02 22.26 -31.15
N GLN A 14 4.65 23.11 -31.97
CA GLN A 14 6.10 23.32 -31.96
C GLN A 14 6.50 24.07 -30.68
N ASN A 15 6.31 23.45 -29.51
CA ASN A 15 6.81 23.98 -28.26
C ASN A 15 8.31 23.71 -28.15
N THR A 16 9.05 24.74 -27.78
CA THR A 16 10.50 24.83 -27.64
C THR A 16 11.09 24.00 -26.49
N GLU A 17 10.33 23.08 -25.89
CA GLU A 17 10.81 22.20 -24.83
C GLU A 17 11.22 20.83 -25.40
N ASP A 18 12.39 20.35 -24.99
CA ASP A 18 13.01 19.11 -25.49
C ASP A 18 12.17 17.84 -25.20
N TYR A 19 11.13 17.93 -24.36
CA TYR A 19 10.29 16.81 -23.93
C TYR A 19 8.82 17.20 -23.76
N PHE A 20 7.89 16.47 -24.38
CA PHE A 20 6.44 16.69 -24.25
C PHE A 20 5.72 15.41 -23.79
N PHE A 21 4.89 15.55 -22.75
CA PHE A 21 3.96 14.51 -22.32
C PHE A 21 2.51 15.03 -22.41
N PRO A 22 1.59 14.37 -23.14
CA PRO A 22 0.23 14.85 -23.34
C PRO A 22 -0.64 14.63 -22.09
N ILE A 23 -0.54 15.54 -21.12
CA ILE A 23 -1.20 15.49 -19.81
C ILE A 23 -2.73 15.43 -19.93
N ASN A 24 -3.33 16.17 -20.86
CA ASN A 24 -4.79 16.25 -20.98
C ASN A 24 -5.41 14.94 -21.45
N ARG A 25 -4.84 14.29 -22.46
CA ARG A 25 -5.28 12.97 -22.92
C ARG A 25 -4.98 11.89 -21.89
N PHE A 26 -3.84 12.00 -21.21
CA PHE A 26 -3.52 11.11 -20.10
C PHE A 26 -4.57 11.20 -18.98
N LYS A 27 -4.98 12.43 -18.62
CA LYS A 27 -6.04 12.66 -17.64
C LYS A 27 -7.36 12.02 -18.07
N SER A 28 -7.75 12.13 -19.34
CA SER A 28 -8.95 11.45 -19.86
C SER A 28 -8.86 9.92 -19.75
N ILE A 29 -7.68 9.34 -20.01
CA ILE A 29 -7.44 7.90 -19.83
C ILE A 29 -7.58 7.52 -18.35
N LEU A 30 -6.99 8.30 -17.44
CA LEU A 30 -7.11 8.05 -15.99
C LEU A 30 -8.56 8.15 -15.52
N ILE A 31 -9.34 9.12 -16.00
CA ILE A 31 -10.77 9.23 -15.68
C ILE A 31 -11.54 8.00 -16.17
N ALA A 32 -11.25 7.52 -17.39
CA ALA A 32 -11.89 6.31 -17.92
C ALA A 32 -11.50 5.04 -17.13
N LEU A 33 -10.25 4.95 -16.65
CA LEU A 33 -9.81 3.85 -15.78
C LEU A 33 -10.49 3.88 -14.41
N LEU A 34 -10.76 5.08 -13.89
CA LEU A 34 -11.47 5.33 -12.63
C LEU A 34 -13.00 5.35 -12.79
N SER A 35 -13.56 4.67 -13.80
CA SER A 35 -15.00 4.67 -14.03
C SER A 35 -15.80 4.20 -12.79
N PRO A 36 -16.92 4.86 -12.45
CA PRO A 36 -17.75 4.51 -11.29
C PRO A 36 -18.57 3.22 -11.46
N ASP A 37 -18.74 2.73 -12.69
CA ASP A 37 -19.75 1.71 -13.02
C ASP A 37 -19.24 0.27 -12.89
N LYS A 38 -17.93 0.04 -13.05
CA LYS A 38 -17.33 -1.31 -13.07
C LYS A 38 -15.97 -1.33 -12.39
N GLN A 39 -15.67 -2.45 -11.73
CA GLN A 39 -14.35 -2.69 -11.18
C GLN A 39 -13.38 -3.08 -12.30
N ASN A 40 -12.29 -2.32 -12.43
CA ASN A 40 -11.40 -2.37 -13.60
C ASN A 40 -10.07 -3.10 -13.33
N SER A 41 -10.06 -4.12 -12.45
CA SER A 41 -8.85 -4.81 -12.02
C SER A 41 -7.98 -5.35 -13.17
N HIS A 42 -8.60 -5.85 -14.25
CA HIS A 42 -7.86 -6.32 -15.44
C HIS A 42 -7.18 -5.18 -16.21
N LEU A 43 -7.79 -4.00 -16.27
CA LEU A 43 -7.19 -2.83 -16.92
C LEU A 43 -5.99 -2.34 -16.12
N PHE A 44 -6.04 -2.41 -14.78
CA PHE A 44 -4.89 -2.07 -13.93
C PHE A 44 -3.74 -3.07 -14.10
N GLN A 45 -4.02 -4.36 -14.30
CA GLN A 45 -2.98 -5.34 -14.61
C GLN A 45 -2.26 -5.01 -15.93
N ARG A 46 -2.99 -4.59 -16.96
CA ARG A 46 -2.41 -4.11 -18.22
C ARG A 46 -1.71 -2.76 -18.04
N PHE A 47 -2.20 -1.91 -17.16
CA PHE A 47 -1.58 -0.62 -16.85
C PHE A 47 -0.22 -0.77 -16.14
N LYS A 48 -0.04 -1.81 -15.32
CA LYS A 48 1.24 -2.12 -14.65
C LYS A 48 2.41 -2.23 -15.63
N GLU A 49 2.18 -2.76 -16.83
CA GLU A 49 3.21 -2.81 -17.88
C GLU A 49 3.75 -1.43 -18.26
N PHE A 50 2.92 -0.38 -18.16
CA PHE A 50 3.31 1.00 -18.43
C PHE A 50 3.86 1.72 -17.20
N THR A 51 3.73 1.15 -16.00
CA THR A 51 4.31 1.71 -14.78
C THR A 51 5.80 1.42 -14.61
N GLU A 52 6.39 0.66 -15.54
CA GLU A 52 7.84 0.53 -15.66
C GLU A 52 8.53 1.84 -16.09
N TYR A 53 7.77 2.77 -16.68
CA TYR A 53 8.29 4.03 -17.19
C TYR A 53 8.11 5.19 -16.18
N LEU A 54 9.18 5.94 -15.94
CA LEU A 54 9.23 7.00 -14.93
C LEU A 54 8.28 8.16 -15.20
N ASP A 55 8.14 8.55 -16.46
CA ASP A 55 7.25 9.63 -16.89
C ASP A 55 5.79 9.27 -16.62
N VAL A 56 5.37 8.05 -16.96
CA VAL A 56 4.02 7.56 -16.67
C VAL A 56 3.77 7.59 -15.16
N VAL A 57 4.70 7.08 -14.34
CA VAL A 57 4.59 7.11 -12.87
C VAL A 57 4.48 8.54 -12.35
N TYR A 58 5.37 9.44 -12.78
CA TYR A 58 5.40 10.85 -12.35
C TYR A 58 4.10 11.58 -12.66
N TYR A 59 3.65 11.53 -13.93
CA TYR A 59 2.44 12.23 -14.34
C TYR A 59 1.18 11.58 -13.76
N THR A 60 1.18 10.27 -13.48
CA THR A 60 0.05 9.64 -12.77
C THR A 60 -0.09 10.20 -11.37
N TRP A 61 1.00 10.22 -10.59
CA TRP A 61 0.99 10.81 -9.25
C TRP A 61 0.64 12.29 -9.27
N LYS A 62 1.08 13.05 -10.29
CA LYS A 62 0.73 14.47 -10.43
C LYS A 62 -0.76 14.69 -10.73
N GLN A 63 -1.39 13.80 -11.50
CA GLN A 63 -2.80 13.94 -11.87
C GLN A 63 -3.75 13.40 -10.81
N LEU A 64 -3.34 12.41 -10.01
CA LEU A 64 -4.21 11.77 -9.01
C LEU A 64 -4.91 12.74 -8.03
N PRO A 65 -4.22 13.73 -7.40
CA PRO A 65 -4.88 14.69 -6.51
C PRO A 65 -5.95 15.55 -7.19
N LEU A 66 -5.91 15.68 -8.52
CA LEU A 66 -6.89 16.46 -9.28
C LEU A 66 -8.16 15.65 -9.57
N LEU A 67 -8.10 14.32 -9.44
CA LEU A 67 -9.20 13.40 -9.74
C LEU A 67 -10.04 13.04 -8.51
N THR A 68 -9.65 13.49 -7.32
CA THR A 68 -10.25 13.06 -6.03
C THR A 68 -11.44 13.88 -5.54
N LYS A 69 -11.88 14.93 -6.26
CA LYS A 69 -12.57 16.05 -5.58
C LYS A 69 -14.10 16.00 -5.42
N THR A 70 -14.85 14.99 -5.86
CA THR A 70 -16.32 15.00 -5.59
C THR A 70 -17.02 13.64 -5.61
N THR A 71 -16.54 12.66 -6.39
CA THR A 71 -17.26 11.39 -6.65
C THR A 71 -16.87 10.24 -5.73
N ALA A 72 -15.78 10.36 -4.96
CA ALA A 72 -15.20 9.24 -4.23
C ALA A 72 -15.94 8.87 -2.94
N ASN A 73 -16.53 9.84 -2.23
CA ASN A 73 -17.23 9.58 -0.97
C ASN A 73 -18.51 8.77 -1.17
N ASN A 74 -19.16 8.89 -2.33
CA ASN A 74 -20.46 8.25 -2.56
C ASN A 74 -20.36 6.90 -3.29
N ASN A 75 -19.22 6.60 -3.94
CA ASN A 75 -19.08 5.40 -4.75
C ASN A 75 -17.91 4.50 -4.31
N THR A 76 -18.29 3.33 -3.79
CA THR A 76 -17.35 2.29 -3.35
C THR A 76 -16.49 1.72 -4.47
N ILE A 77 -17.04 1.59 -5.68
CA ILE A 77 -16.33 1.04 -6.85
C ILE A 77 -15.27 2.03 -7.32
N PHE A 78 -15.60 3.33 -7.31
CA PHE A 78 -14.63 4.39 -7.61
C PHE A 78 -13.46 4.37 -6.62
N ALA A 79 -13.75 4.27 -5.32
CA ALA A 79 -12.73 4.21 -4.28
C ALA A 79 -11.81 2.98 -4.44
N LEU A 80 -12.39 1.80 -4.73
CA LEU A 80 -11.62 0.57 -4.97
C LEU A 80 -10.76 0.67 -6.23
N ASN A 81 -11.29 1.19 -7.34
CA ASN A 81 -10.52 1.42 -8.56
C ASN A 81 -9.37 2.42 -8.34
N TYR A 82 -9.60 3.46 -7.54
CA TYR A 82 -8.57 4.43 -7.18
C TYR A 82 -7.44 3.81 -6.36
N LEU A 83 -7.78 2.95 -5.40
CA LEU A 83 -6.80 2.22 -4.59
C LEU A 83 -6.07 1.15 -5.40
N ASP A 84 -6.76 0.45 -6.31
CA ASP A 84 -6.15 -0.50 -7.24
C ASP A 84 -5.17 0.20 -8.19
N LEU A 85 -5.47 1.44 -8.61
CA LEU A 85 -4.56 2.27 -9.38
C LEU A 85 -3.31 2.65 -8.56
N ILE A 86 -3.47 3.06 -7.30
CA ILE A 86 -2.32 3.35 -6.43
C ILE A 86 -1.45 2.09 -6.23
N ASP A 87 -2.08 0.95 -6.00
CA ASP A 87 -1.40 -0.35 -5.87
C ASP A 87 -0.65 -0.75 -7.16
N ALA A 88 -1.20 -0.35 -8.31
CA ALA A 88 -0.58 -0.57 -9.61
C ALA A 88 0.63 0.32 -9.89
N ILE A 89 0.87 1.39 -9.11
CA ILE A 89 1.98 2.32 -9.33
C ILE A 89 3.08 2.07 -8.28
N PRO A 90 4.05 1.19 -8.56
CA PRO A 90 5.20 1.01 -7.68
C PRO A 90 6.06 2.28 -7.66
N MET A 91 6.42 2.74 -6.45
CA MET A 91 7.47 3.74 -6.24
C MET A 91 8.68 3.10 -5.56
N THR A 92 9.23 2.09 -6.22
CA THR A 92 10.40 1.34 -5.73
C THR A 92 11.70 2.06 -6.10
N LYS A 93 12.75 1.88 -5.30
CA LYS A 93 14.11 2.39 -5.59
C LYS A 93 14.60 1.95 -6.98
N ASP A 94 14.29 0.73 -7.38
CA ASP A 94 14.62 0.15 -8.69
C ASP A 94 14.08 0.96 -9.88
N ILE A 95 12.94 1.62 -9.71
CA ILE A 95 12.32 2.46 -10.76
C ILE A 95 13.05 3.80 -10.87
N GLN A 96 13.56 4.31 -9.75
CA GLN A 96 14.39 5.52 -9.70
C GLN A 96 15.75 5.31 -10.38
N GLU A 97 16.27 4.10 -10.33
CA GLU A 97 17.57 3.72 -10.91
C GLU A 97 17.46 3.41 -12.41
N ASN A 98 16.42 2.70 -12.85
CA ASN A 98 16.27 2.27 -14.24
C ASN A 98 15.98 3.42 -15.24
N ARG A 99 15.44 4.55 -14.77
CA ARG A 99 15.16 5.79 -15.53
C ARG A 99 14.62 5.63 -16.98
N LYS A 100 13.85 4.58 -17.26
CA LYS A 100 13.24 4.37 -18.57
C LYS A 100 12.10 5.38 -18.77
N LEU A 101 12.09 6.08 -19.90
CA LEU A 101 11.05 7.04 -20.27
C LEU A 101 10.16 6.45 -21.37
N PHE A 102 8.84 6.58 -21.23
CA PHE A 102 7.86 6.12 -22.22
C PHE A 102 7.83 7.04 -23.45
N CYS A 103 7.93 8.35 -23.23
CA CYS A 103 7.88 9.40 -24.27
C CYS A 103 9.25 10.00 -24.60
N ALA A 104 10.34 9.22 -24.59
CA ALA A 104 11.64 9.71 -25.05
C ALA A 104 11.62 10.03 -26.56
N ARG A 105 12.15 11.20 -26.95
CA ARG A 105 12.50 11.49 -28.35
C ARG A 105 13.69 10.61 -28.75
N GLN A 106 13.71 10.17 -30.01
CA GLN A 106 14.78 9.29 -30.53
C GLN A 106 16.16 9.96 -30.51
N ASP A 107 16.22 11.29 -30.45
CA ASP A 107 17.45 12.08 -30.54
C ASP A 107 18.11 12.29 -29.17
N GLY A 108 18.55 11.21 -28.52
CA GLY A 108 19.62 11.25 -27.49
C GLY A 108 19.53 12.30 -26.37
N ALA A 109 18.37 12.92 -26.15
CA ALA A 109 18.21 14.00 -25.19
C ALA A 109 18.48 13.41 -23.82
N LYS A 110 19.49 13.97 -23.14
CA LYS A 110 19.85 13.55 -21.79
C LYS A 110 18.58 13.58 -20.93
N PRO A 111 18.31 12.57 -20.09
CA PRO A 111 17.18 12.58 -19.16
C PRO A 111 17.45 13.63 -18.07
N HIS A 112 17.32 14.90 -18.43
CA HIS A 112 17.45 16.01 -17.50
C HIS A 112 16.04 16.60 -17.28
N GLU A 113 15.70 16.74 -15.99
CA GLU A 113 14.55 17.45 -15.43
C GLU A 113 13.14 16.81 -15.46
N SER A 114 12.93 15.58 -15.93
CA SER A 114 11.55 15.06 -15.99
C SER A 114 11.05 14.34 -14.71
N PHE A 115 11.92 14.02 -13.74
CA PHE A 115 11.52 13.33 -12.51
C PHE A 115 12.04 14.04 -11.27
N ASP A 116 11.15 14.78 -10.60
CA ASP A 116 11.40 15.29 -9.25
C ASP A 116 10.73 14.37 -8.22
N TYR A 117 11.58 13.64 -7.49
CA TYR A 117 11.14 12.80 -6.38
C TYR A 117 10.44 13.61 -5.29
N VAL A 118 10.89 14.83 -5.02
CA VAL A 118 10.31 15.71 -4.01
C VAL A 118 8.89 16.13 -4.42
N HIS A 119 8.70 16.52 -5.68
CA HIS A 119 7.37 16.82 -6.21
C HIS A 119 6.44 15.61 -6.15
N THR A 120 6.95 14.43 -6.50
CA THR A 120 6.13 13.22 -6.50
C THR A 120 5.76 12.78 -5.08
N ARG A 121 6.69 12.89 -4.13
CA ARG A 121 6.43 12.69 -2.70
C ARG A 121 5.35 13.65 -2.20
N LYS A 122 5.41 14.93 -2.55
CA LYS A 122 4.35 15.90 -2.20
C LYS A 122 3.00 15.51 -2.79
N SER A 123 2.97 15.03 -4.04
CA SER A 123 1.75 14.53 -4.68
C SER A 123 1.19 13.29 -3.97
N ILE A 124 2.03 12.32 -3.57
CA ILE A 124 1.62 11.14 -2.80
C ILE A 124 0.96 11.57 -1.48
N ASN A 125 1.58 12.49 -0.74
CA ASN A 125 1.01 12.98 0.53
C ASN A 125 -0.33 13.69 0.30
N LYS A 126 -0.48 14.48 -0.78
CA LYS A 126 -1.77 15.10 -1.16
C LYS A 126 -2.84 14.07 -1.48
N VAL A 127 -2.50 13.06 -2.29
CA VAL A 127 -3.41 11.94 -2.60
C VAL A 127 -3.86 11.26 -1.32
N TRP A 128 -2.92 10.94 -0.45
CA TRP A 128 -3.21 10.21 0.78
C TRP A 128 -4.10 11.00 1.73
N ASN A 129 -3.84 12.30 1.90
CA ASN A 129 -4.70 13.18 2.68
C ASN A 129 -6.14 13.23 2.13
N CYS A 130 -6.33 13.11 0.81
CA CYS A 130 -7.68 13.01 0.23
C CYS A 130 -8.34 11.66 0.54
N VAL A 131 -7.60 10.54 0.45
CA VAL A 131 -8.12 9.19 0.71
C VAL A 131 -8.56 9.05 2.17
N MET A 132 -7.84 9.66 3.11
CA MET A 132 -8.20 9.62 4.53
C MET A 132 -9.50 10.35 4.88
N LEU A 133 -10.05 11.17 3.97
CA LEU A 133 -11.33 11.86 4.15
C LEU A 133 -12.53 11.04 3.66
N TRP A 134 -12.31 9.85 3.10
CA TRP A 134 -13.37 9.02 2.52
C TRP A 134 -14.10 8.19 3.58
N GLU A 135 -15.34 7.82 3.28
CA GLU A 135 -16.12 6.93 4.13
C GLU A 135 -15.58 5.49 4.04
N MET A 136 -15.07 4.99 5.16
CA MET A 136 -14.32 3.74 5.22
C MET A 136 -15.26 2.53 5.41
N LYS A 137 -15.85 2.07 4.31
CA LYS A 137 -16.57 0.78 4.30
C LYS A 137 -15.56 -0.37 4.38
N GLU A 138 -15.96 -1.50 4.97
CA GLU A 138 -15.10 -2.68 5.20
C GLU A 138 -14.17 -3.08 4.02
N PRO A 139 -14.65 -3.19 2.75
CA PRO A 139 -13.78 -3.57 1.64
C PRO A 139 -12.77 -2.47 1.27
N ILE A 140 -13.14 -1.20 1.42
CA ILE A 140 -12.28 -0.05 1.16
C ILE A 140 -11.22 0.02 2.24
N HIS A 141 -11.62 -0.08 3.51
CA HIS A 141 -10.73 -0.01 4.67
C HIS A 141 -9.61 -1.04 4.60
N LYS A 142 -9.95 -2.29 4.28
CA LYS A 142 -8.98 -3.37 4.06
C LYS A 142 -7.99 -3.05 2.93
N LYS A 143 -8.48 -2.54 1.79
CA LYS A 143 -7.61 -2.20 0.65
C LYS A 143 -6.73 -0.99 0.97
N VAL A 144 -7.26 0.03 1.65
CA VAL A 144 -6.51 1.20 2.12
C VAL A 144 -5.35 0.76 3.00
N LEU A 145 -5.57 -0.14 3.96
CA LEU A 145 -4.50 -0.64 4.82
C LEU A 145 -3.41 -1.39 4.03
N ILE A 146 -3.78 -2.25 3.08
CA ILE A 146 -2.80 -2.95 2.23
C ILE A 146 -1.95 -1.94 1.45
N VAL A 147 -2.60 -0.99 0.77
CA VAL A 147 -1.93 0.04 -0.04
C VAL A 147 -1.06 0.95 0.83
N LEU A 148 -1.54 1.30 2.03
CA LEU A 148 -0.80 2.10 2.99
C LEU A 148 0.54 1.45 3.32
N LEU A 149 0.50 0.19 3.76
CA LEU A 149 1.66 -0.54 4.27
C LEU A 149 2.68 -0.82 3.17
N GLU A 150 2.21 -1.24 2.00
CA GLU A 150 3.09 -1.73 0.93
C GLU A 150 3.60 -0.62 0.01
N ARG A 151 2.84 0.48 -0.16
CA ARG A 151 3.14 1.50 -1.18
C ARG A 151 3.34 2.90 -0.62
N VAL A 152 2.52 3.33 0.34
CA VAL A 152 2.47 4.76 0.73
C VAL A 152 3.39 5.08 1.91
N LEU A 153 3.45 4.20 2.92
CA LEU A 153 4.14 4.43 4.18
C LEU A 153 5.61 4.88 4.02
N PRO A 154 6.44 4.32 3.11
CA PRO A 154 7.83 4.76 2.93
C PRO A 154 7.99 6.19 2.39
N HIS A 155 6.93 6.76 1.82
CA HIS A 155 6.95 8.05 1.14
C HIS A 155 6.23 9.16 1.90
N LEU A 156 5.58 8.84 3.02
CA LEU A 156 4.93 9.85 3.84
C LEU A 156 5.95 10.78 4.51
N GLU A 157 5.62 12.07 4.57
CA GLU A 157 6.43 13.07 5.26
C GLU A 157 6.24 12.98 6.77
N LYS A 158 5.01 12.71 7.22
CA LYS A 158 4.63 12.64 8.64
C LYS A 158 3.86 11.36 8.96
N PRO A 159 4.53 10.19 8.98
CA PRO A 159 3.87 8.90 9.24
C PRO A 159 3.26 8.79 10.64
N ILE A 160 3.71 9.61 11.61
CA ILE A 160 3.14 9.67 12.97
C ILE A 160 1.65 10.07 12.96
N GLN A 161 1.19 10.84 11.97
CA GLN A 161 -0.22 11.24 11.85
C GLN A 161 -1.16 10.06 11.55
N LEU A 162 -0.61 8.92 11.12
CA LEU A 162 -1.39 7.69 10.90
C LEU A 162 -1.71 6.94 12.19
N THR A 163 -1.10 7.31 13.31
CA THR A 163 -1.20 6.55 14.56
C THR A 163 -2.66 6.43 14.96
N ASP A 164 -3.39 7.53 15.06
CA ASP A 164 -4.80 7.54 15.46
C ASP A 164 -5.66 6.66 14.53
N PHE A 165 -5.48 6.82 13.21
CA PHE A 165 -6.19 5.98 12.23
C PHE A 165 -5.87 4.49 12.37
N LEU A 166 -4.60 4.13 12.59
CA LEU A 166 -4.20 2.74 12.76
C LEU A 166 -4.70 2.18 14.10
N MET A 167 -4.74 3.00 15.14
CA MET A 167 -5.31 2.63 16.44
C MET A 167 -6.80 2.35 16.33
N ASP A 168 -7.56 3.25 15.70
CA ASP A 168 -9.00 3.02 15.43
C ASP A 168 -9.21 1.76 14.59
N SER A 169 -8.37 1.55 13.57
CA SER A 169 -8.41 0.37 12.71
C SER A 169 -8.08 -0.94 13.45
N LEU A 170 -7.28 -0.87 14.51
CA LEU A 170 -6.89 -2.01 15.34
C LEU A 170 -8.07 -2.53 16.17
N ASP A 171 -9.02 -1.65 16.52
CA ASP A 171 -10.17 -1.98 17.34
C ASP A 171 -11.31 -2.67 16.57
N PHE A 172 -11.34 -2.55 15.23
CA PHE A 172 -12.26 -3.33 14.38
C PHE A 172 -12.02 -4.84 14.43
N GLY A 173 -10.82 -5.29 14.80
CA GLY A 173 -10.48 -6.72 14.84
C GLY A 173 -10.43 -7.40 13.47
N GLY A 174 -10.33 -8.73 13.48
CA GLY A 174 -10.31 -9.55 12.27
C GLY A 174 -9.18 -9.18 11.27
N PRO A 175 -9.43 -9.30 9.95
CA PRO A 175 -8.44 -8.97 8.92
C PRO A 175 -7.97 -7.51 8.92
N ILE A 176 -8.84 -6.57 9.30
CA ILE A 176 -8.55 -5.13 9.34
C ILE A 176 -7.60 -4.84 10.51
N GLY A 177 -7.93 -5.35 11.70
CA GLY A 177 -7.08 -5.20 12.87
C GLY A 177 -5.69 -5.81 12.66
N LEU A 178 -5.60 -6.97 12.01
CA LEU A 178 -4.31 -7.58 11.70
C LEU A 178 -3.45 -6.73 10.76
N LEU A 179 -4.04 -6.14 9.71
CA LEU A 179 -3.32 -5.22 8.84
C LEU A 179 -2.92 -3.94 9.58
N ALA A 180 -3.79 -3.42 10.44
CA ALA A 180 -3.48 -2.26 11.28
C ALA A 180 -2.29 -2.54 12.20
N LEU A 181 -2.20 -3.73 12.81
CA LEU A 181 -1.07 -4.14 13.65
C LEU A 181 0.26 -4.09 12.89
N GLN A 182 0.28 -4.51 11.63
CA GLN A 182 1.46 -4.40 10.78
C GLN A 182 1.90 -2.93 10.62
N GLY A 183 0.94 -2.02 10.49
CA GLY A 183 1.19 -0.58 10.41
C GLY A 183 1.76 -0.01 11.70
N VAL A 184 1.10 -0.32 12.82
CA VAL A 184 1.56 0.06 14.15
C VAL A 184 2.97 -0.46 14.39
N PHE A 185 3.26 -1.73 14.06
CA PHE A 185 4.59 -2.30 14.17
C PHE A 185 5.64 -1.51 13.37
N THR A 186 5.32 -1.15 12.14
CA THR A 186 6.25 -0.37 11.30
C THR A 186 6.49 1.03 11.89
N LEU A 187 5.47 1.63 12.52
CA LEU A 187 5.62 2.90 13.23
C LEU A 187 6.44 2.79 14.52
N ILE A 188 6.25 1.71 15.29
CA ILE A 188 7.07 1.43 16.48
C ILE A 188 8.53 1.29 16.07
N GLN A 189 8.81 0.48 15.04
CA GLN A 189 10.20 0.16 14.63
C GLN A 189 10.93 1.34 13.99
N LYS A 190 10.25 2.13 13.14
CA LYS A 190 10.89 3.21 12.37
C LYS A 190 10.74 4.60 12.98
N HIS A 191 9.69 4.83 13.76
CA HIS A 191 9.35 6.14 14.31
C HIS A 191 9.29 6.15 15.84
N ASN A 192 9.71 5.06 16.50
CA ASN A 192 9.83 4.96 17.97
C ASN A 192 8.55 5.35 18.73
N ILE A 193 7.39 5.04 18.16
CA ILE A 193 6.11 5.25 18.83
C ILE A 193 5.94 4.21 19.93
N THR A 194 5.48 4.62 21.10
CA THR A 194 5.15 3.71 22.20
C THR A 194 3.68 3.31 22.13
N TYR A 195 3.42 2.01 21.98
CA TYR A 195 2.08 1.46 22.18
C TYR A 195 2.10 0.59 23.45
N PRO A 196 1.41 0.99 24.54
CA PRO A 196 1.56 0.34 25.84
C PRO A 196 1.01 -1.09 25.89
N ASN A 197 0.11 -1.49 24.98
CA ASN A 197 -0.59 -2.79 25.04
C ASN A 197 -0.38 -3.65 23.77
N VAL A 198 0.77 -3.54 23.09
CA VAL A 198 1.05 -4.30 21.85
C VAL A 198 0.84 -5.80 22.06
N TYR A 199 1.44 -6.35 23.12
CA TYR A 199 1.42 -7.79 23.35
C TYR A 199 0.04 -8.30 23.76
N GLU A 200 -0.73 -7.52 24.50
CA GLU A 200 -2.10 -7.88 24.85
C GLU A 200 -2.99 -7.93 23.60
N LYS A 201 -2.83 -6.95 22.69
CA LYS A 201 -3.56 -6.94 21.43
C LYS A 201 -3.08 -8.05 20.48
N LEU A 202 -1.79 -8.32 20.40
CA LEU A 202 -1.25 -9.46 19.65
C LEU A 202 -1.80 -10.78 20.21
N TYR A 203 -1.86 -10.91 21.53
CA TYR A 203 -2.40 -12.08 22.21
C TYR A 203 -3.89 -12.27 21.91
N SER A 204 -4.69 -11.20 21.89
CA SER A 204 -6.12 -11.27 21.58
C SER A 204 -6.40 -11.61 20.11
N MET A 205 -5.48 -11.29 19.19
CA MET A 205 -5.63 -11.70 17.79
C MET A 205 -5.54 -13.21 17.60
N PHE A 206 -4.89 -13.94 18.50
CA PHE A 206 -4.76 -15.41 18.46
C PHE A 206 -6.07 -16.13 18.82
N GLU A 207 -7.00 -16.13 17.85
CA GLU A 207 -8.30 -16.80 17.89
C GLU A 207 -8.43 -17.87 16.80
N PRO A 208 -9.35 -18.86 16.95
CA PRO A 208 -9.56 -19.91 15.96
C PRO A 208 -9.90 -19.37 14.55
N GLU A 209 -10.49 -18.17 14.49
CA GLU A 209 -10.87 -17.53 13.22
C GLU A 209 -9.68 -17.21 12.31
N ILE A 210 -8.46 -17.08 12.86
CA ILE A 210 -7.25 -16.76 12.08
C ILE A 210 -7.02 -17.78 10.96
N PHE A 211 -7.29 -19.07 11.21
CA PHE A 211 -7.00 -20.14 10.25
C PHE A 211 -7.76 -19.97 8.93
N HIS A 212 -8.89 -19.27 8.96
CA HIS A 212 -9.69 -18.94 7.78
C HIS A 212 -9.25 -17.64 7.09
N THR A 213 -8.39 -16.84 7.72
CA THR A 213 -7.94 -15.57 7.15
C THR A 213 -6.78 -15.77 6.17
N LYS A 214 -6.78 -15.01 5.08
CA LYS A 214 -5.68 -14.99 4.10
C LYS A 214 -4.39 -14.37 4.64
N PHE A 215 -4.46 -13.68 5.78
CA PHE A 215 -3.36 -12.90 6.35
C PHE A 215 -2.64 -13.62 7.49
N LYS A 216 -3.01 -14.86 7.82
CA LYS A 216 -2.38 -15.64 8.90
C LYS A 216 -0.84 -15.69 8.82
N ALA A 217 -0.28 -15.83 7.63
CA ALA A 217 1.17 -15.82 7.44
C ALA A 217 1.81 -14.50 7.88
N ARG A 218 1.14 -13.37 7.66
CA ARG A 218 1.59 -12.05 8.14
C ARG A 218 1.51 -11.96 9.67
N LEU A 219 0.47 -12.52 10.29
CA LEU A 219 0.37 -12.56 11.75
C LEU A 219 1.51 -13.36 12.37
N PHE A 220 1.77 -14.58 11.88
CA PHE A 220 2.86 -15.40 12.40
C PHE A 220 4.23 -14.73 12.20
N TYR A 221 4.44 -14.07 11.06
CA TYR A 221 5.67 -13.29 10.83
C TYR A 221 5.82 -12.12 11.82
N LEU A 222 4.75 -11.36 12.07
CA LEU A 222 4.79 -10.27 13.06
C LEU A 222 5.00 -10.82 14.47
N ALA A 223 4.34 -11.93 14.81
CA ALA A 223 4.48 -12.58 16.11
C ALA A 223 5.91 -13.10 16.32
N ASP A 224 6.54 -13.66 15.30
CA ASP A 224 7.96 -14.08 15.34
C ASP A 224 8.87 -12.91 15.71
N ILE A 225 8.69 -11.77 15.04
CA ILE A 225 9.49 -10.58 15.34
C ILE A 225 9.21 -10.07 16.75
N PHE A 226 7.95 -9.98 17.18
CA PHE A 226 7.61 -9.48 18.51
C PHE A 226 8.10 -10.39 19.63
N LEU A 227 7.93 -11.70 19.48
CA LEU A 227 8.29 -12.69 20.49
C LEU A 227 9.79 -13.03 20.50
N SER A 228 10.53 -12.65 19.45
CA SER A 228 12.00 -12.69 19.44
C SER A 228 12.67 -11.58 20.27
N SER A 229 11.89 -10.66 20.86
CA SER A 229 12.43 -9.59 21.69
C SER A 229 13.07 -10.12 22.99
N THR A 230 14.25 -9.63 23.33
CA THR A 230 15.02 -10.06 24.50
C THR A 230 14.48 -9.56 25.84
N HIS A 231 13.55 -8.59 25.84
CA HIS A 231 13.04 -7.92 27.03
C HIS A 231 11.64 -8.40 27.45
N LEU A 232 11.25 -9.60 27.04
CA LEU A 232 9.95 -10.17 27.35
C LEU A 232 9.98 -10.90 28.70
N PRO A 233 8.96 -10.70 29.55
CA PRO A 233 8.81 -11.51 30.76
C PRO A 233 8.44 -12.95 30.39
N GLU A 234 9.03 -13.92 31.09
CA GLU A 234 8.82 -15.36 30.85
C GLU A 234 7.33 -15.75 30.90
N ASN A 235 6.58 -15.17 31.84
CA ASN A 235 5.14 -15.40 31.98
C ASN A 235 4.35 -15.05 30.72
N LEU A 236 4.78 -14.02 29.98
CA LEU A 236 4.12 -13.59 28.74
C LEU A 236 4.37 -14.63 27.64
N VAL A 237 5.62 -15.05 27.46
CA VAL A 237 5.98 -16.08 26.47
C VAL A 237 5.25 -17.39 26.77
N ALA A 238 5.21 -17.81 28.04
CA ALA A 238 4.46 -18.99 28.46
C ALA A 238 2.95 -18.89 28.15
N ALA A 239 2.35 -17.71 28.31
CA ALA A 239 0.95 -17.48 27.94
C ALA A 239 0.71 -17.64 26.43
N PHE A 240 1.61 -17.11 25.58
CA PHE A 240 1.55 -17.30 24.13
C PHE A 240 1.71 -18.77 23.73
N VAL A 241 2.72 -19.47 24.29
CA VAL A 241 2.94 -20.90 24.06
C VAL A 241 1.68 -21.70 24.40
N LYS A 242 1.09 -21.47 25.58
CA LYS A 242 -0.12 -22.17 26.02
C LYS A 242 -1.32 -21.90 25.11
N ARG A 243 -1.50 -20.65 24.66
CA ARG A 243 -2.59 -20.28 23.75
C ARG A 243 -2.41 -20.93 22.38
N LEU A 244 -1.21 -20.88 21.82
CA LEU A 244 -0.88 -21.51 20.55
C LEU A 244 -1.00 -23.03 20.58
N ALA A 245 -0.57 -23.67 21.67
CA ALA A 245 -0.74 -25.12 21.87
C ALA A 245 -2.22 -25.51 21.95
N ARG A 246 -3.09 -24.64 22.48
CA ARG A 246 -4.54 -24.88 22.44
C ARG A 246 -5.11 -24.69 21.04
N LEU A 247 -4.63 -23.68 20.30
CA LEU A 247 -5.06 -23.43 18.93
C LEU A 247 -4.63 -24.56 17.97
N SER A 248 -3.46 -25.17 18.17
CA SER A 248 -2.99 -26.27 17.33
C SER A 248 -3.90 -27.51 17.37
N LEU A 249 -4.68 -27.70 18.44
CA LEU A 249 -5.68 -28.78 18.54
C LEU A 249 -6.88 -28.59 17.61
N VAL A 250 -7.19 -27.35 17.22
CA VAL A 250 -8.32 -26.98 16.34
C VAL A 250 -7.82 -26.61 14.94
N ALA A 251 -6.53 -26.35 14.79
CA ALA A 251 -5.91 -25.91 13.55
C ALA A 251 -5.96 -27.01 12.46
N PRO A 252 -6.05 -26.62 11.18
CA PRO A 252 -5.76 -27.52 10.07
C PRO A 252 -4.33 -28.09 10.20
N PRO A 253 -4.07 -29.30 9.66
CA PRO A 253 -2.79 -29.99 9.86
C PRO A 253 -1.58 -29.18 9.39
N GLN A 254 -1.73 -28.42 8.30
CA GLN A 254 -0.67 -27.53 7.78
C GLN A 254 -0.32 -26.41 8.76
N ASP A 255 -1.32 -25.79 9.38
CA ASP A 255 -1.12 -24.70 10.34
C ASP A 255 -0.64 -25.22 11.69
N ALA A 256 -1.09 -26.41 12.10
CA ALA A 256 -0.63 -27.07 13.32
C ALA A 256 0.89 -27.31 13.30
N VAL A 257 1.44 -27.76 12.16
CA VAL A 257 2.89 -27.94 11.98
C VAL A 257 3.64 -26.62 12.15
N ILE A 258 3.16 -25.54 11.55
CA ILE A 258 3.76 -24.20 11.68
C ILE A 258 3.75 -23.76 13.15
N ILE A 259 2.61 -23.94 13.84
CA ILE A 259 2.48 -23.60 15.26
C ILE A 259 3.45 -24.41 16.13
N LEU A 260 3.63 -25.70 15.86
CA LEU A 260 4.56 -26.54 16.61
C LEU A 260 6.01 -26.09 16.44
N TYR A 261 6.43 -25.76 15.21
CA TYR A 261 7.77 -25.18 14.99
C TYR A 261 7.91 -23.82 15.68
N PHE A 262 6.87 -22.99 15.63
CA PHE A 262 6.87 -21.68 16.28
C PHE A 262 6.99 -21.81 17.82
N ILE A 263 6.25 -22.75 18.43
CA ILE A 263 6.37 -23.07 19.85
C ILE A 263 7.77 -23.59 20.17
N GLY A 264 8.31 -24.49 19.35
CA GLY A 264 9.66 -25.04 19.52
C GLY A 264 10.76 -23.99 19.48
N ASN A 265 10.59 -22.90 18.72
CA ASN A 265 11.57 -21.80 18.68
C ASN A 265 11.50 -20.88 19.91
N MET A 266 10.39 -20.87 20.67
CA MET A 266 10.20 -20.02 21.84
C MET A 266 10.63 -20.68 23.16
N ILE A 267 10.83 -22.00 23.16
CA ILE A 267 11.25 -22.81 24.31
C ILE A 267 12.76 -23.03 24.23
#